data_AF-A0A968CW55-F1
#
_entry.id   AF-A0A968CW55-F1
#
_cell.length_a   1.000
_cell.length_b   1.000
_cell.length_c   1.000
_cell.angle_alpha   90.00
_cell.angle_beta   90.00
_cell.angle_gamma   90.00
#
_symmetry.space_group_name_H-M   'P 1'
#
loop_
_entity.id
_entity.type
_entity.pdbx_description
1 polymer ?
#
loop_
_entity_poly.entity_id
_entity_poly.type
_entity_poly.pdbx_seq_one_letter_code
_entity_poly.pdbx_strand_id
1 'polypeptide(L)' 'MEAEKAVALDPNSADEHARLGNVFNYAGRLEEAISAIDKAIRLNPFPPSWYFHCLGMAYREAGKYE' A
#
# COMPACT_ATOMS: atom_id res chain seq x y z
N MET A 1 -3.65 -0.72 13.82
CA MET A 1 -2.50 0.23 13.85
C MET A 1 -2.98 1.63 13.47
N GLU A 2 -2.24 2.71 13.80
CA GLU A 2 -2.63 4.09 13.46
C GLU A 2 -2.94 4.30 11.96
N ALA A 3 -2.29 3.55 11.06
CA ALA A 3 -2.57 3.60 9.62
C ALA A 3 -3.97 3.10 9.22
N GLU A 4 -4.52 2.09 9.91
CA GLU A 4 -5.89 1.60 9.64
C GLU A 4 -6.93 2.64 10.09
N LYS A 5 -6.64 3.38 11.18
CA LYS A 5 -7.48 4.50 11.62
C LYS A 5 -7.42 5.66 10.63
N ALA A 6 -6.24 5.97 10.08
CA ALA A 6 -6.08 7.01 9.07
C ALA A 6 -6.94 6.73 7.82
N VAL A 7 -6.93 5.48 7.34
CA VAL A 7 -7.79 5.04 6.23
C VAL A 7 -9.28 5.05 6.62
N ALA A 8 -9.63 4.78 7.87
CA ALA A 8 -11.02 4.87 8.32
C ALA A 8 -11.54 6.33 8.37
N LEU A 9 -10.66 7.31 8.61
CA LEU A 9 -10.99 8.73 8.62
C LEU A 9 -11.11 9.32 7.21
N ASP A 10 -10.24 8.90 6.29
CA ASP A 10 -10.35 9.23 4.87
C ASP A 10 -10.16 7.98 3.99
N PRO A 11 -11.26 7.28 3.66
CA PRO A 11 -11.18 6.02 2.91
C PRO A 11 -10.84 6.21 1.42
N ASN A 12 -10.77 7.44 0.93
CA ASN A 12 -10.44 7.76 -0.46
C ASN A 12 -9.08 8.44 -0.62
N SER A 13 -8.36 8.69 0.48
CA SER A 13 -6.98 9.18 0.40
C SER A 13 -6.06 8.09 -0.15
N ALA A 14 -5.58 8.28 -1.37
CA ALA A 14 -4.59 7.41 -1.98
C ALA A 14 -3.32 7.30 -1.11
N ASP A 15 -2.87 8.41 -0.53
CA ASP A 15 -1.66 8.45 0.29
C ASP A 15 -1.81 7.62 1.57
N GLU A 16 -3.00 7.64 2.20
CA GLU A 16 -3.21 6.83 3.40
C GLU A 16 -3.33 5.34 3.08
N HIS A 17 -3.89 4.96 1.93
CA HIS A 17 -3.85 3.56 1.46
C HIS A 17 -2.42 3.10 1.18
N ALA A 18 -1.59 3.94 0.54
CA ALA A 18 -0.21 3.59 0.25
C ALA A 18 0.64 3.53 1.54
N ARG A 19 0.40 4.41 2.51
CA ARG A 19 1.02 4.35 3.84
C ARG A 19 0.60 3.11 4.61
N LEU A 20 -0.68 2.74 4.57
CA LEU A 20 -1.17 1.50 5.16
C LEU A 20 -0.46 0.29 4.57
N GLY A 21 -0.32 0.24 3.25
CA GLY A 21 0.41 -0.85 2.60
C GLY A 21 1.90 -0.89 2.97
N ASN A 22 2.55 0.27 3.12
CA ASN A 22 3.91 0.32 3.62
C ASN A 22 4.03 -0.21 5.06
N VAL A 23 3.07 0.12 5.93
CA VAL A 23 3.00 -0.45 7.29
C VAL A 23 2.81 -1.97 7.25
N PHE A 24 2.00 -2.48 6.32
CA PHE A 24 1.84 -3.92 6.14
C PHE A 24 3.09 -4.61 5.61
N ASN A 25 3.89 -3.96 4.75
CA ASN A 25 5.22 -4.47 4.35
C ASN A 25 6.10 -4.68 5.59
N TYR A 26 6.25 -3.66 6.44
CA TYR A 26 7.04 -3.79 7.67
C TYR A 26 6.49 -4.82 8.66
N ALA A 27 5.19 -5.10 8.62
CA ALA A 27 4.54 -6.11 9.43
C ALA A 27 4.61 -7.53 8.82
N GLY A 28 5.20 -7.71 7.63
CA GLY A 28 5.23 -8.98 6.91
C GLY A 28 3.85 -9.44 6.39
N ARG A 29 2.86 -8.55 6.37
CA ARG A 29 1.48 -8.80 5.90
C ARG A 29 1.37 -8.47 4.42
N LEU A 30 2.10 -9.23 3.59
CA LEU A 30 2.45 -8.82 2.23
C LEU A 30 1.26 -8.79 1.27
N GLU A 31 0.32 -9.74 1.38
CA GLU A 31 -0.93 -9.73 0.60
C GLU A 31 -1.76 -8.47 0.87
N GLU A 32 -1.81 -8.04 2.13
CA GLU A 32 -2.56 -6.86 2.55
C GLU A 32 -1.84 -5.58 2.12
N ALA A 33 -0.50 -5.59 2.11
CA ALA A 33 0.31 -4.52 1.55
C ALA A 33 0.01 -4.29 0.07
N ILE A 34 0.04 -5.37 -0.73
CA ILE A 34 -0.27 -5.33 -2.16
C ILE A 34 -1.67 -4.76 -2.38
N SER A 35 -2.68 -5.30 -1.69
CA SER A 35 -4.07 -4.85 -1.82
C SER A 35 -4.27 -3.37 -1.48
N ALA A 36 -3.63 -2.89 -0.41
CA ALA A 36 -3.70 -1.49 0.01
C ALA A 36 -3.02 -0.56 -1.01
N ILE A 37 -1.84 -0.92 -1.51
CA ILE A 37 -1.11 -0.09 -2.48
C ILE A 37 -1.80 -0.10 -3.84
N ASP A 38 -2.38 -1.22 -4.27
CA ASP A 38 -3.20 -1.28 -5.49
C ASP A 38 -4.41 -0.35 -5.39
N LYS A 39 -5.04 -0.28 -4.21
CA LYS A 39 -6.14 0.67 -3.98
C LYS A 39 -5.64 2.11 -4.09
N ALA A 40 -4.47 2.43 -3.53
CA ALA A 40 -3.87 3.76 -3.65
C ALA A 40 -3.61 4.15 -5.13
N ILE A 41 -3.06 3.23 -5.92
CA ILE A 41 -2.79 3.43 -7.35
C ILE A 41 -4.09 3.65 -8.13
N ARG A 42 -5.17 2.93 -7.80
CA ARG A 42 -6.49 3.14 -8.43
C ARG A 42 -7.12 4.49 -8.07
N LEU A 43 -6.87 5.00 -6.87
CA LEU A 43 -7.45 6.26 -6.37
C LEU A 43 -6.72 7.50 -6.91
N ASN A 44 -5.43 7.37 -7.26
CA ASN A 44 -4.65 8.47 -7.78
C ASN A 44 -4.29 8.26 -9.26
N PRO A 45 -4.82 9.05 -10.20
CA PRO A 45 -4.47 8.95 -11.62
C PRO A 45 -3.01 9.33 -11.94
N PHE A 46 -2.30 9.96 -11.01
CA PHE A 46 -0.88 10.31 -11.11
C PHE A 46 -0.12 9.83 -9.87
N PRO A 47 0.00 8.51 -9.65
CA PRO A 47 0.58 7.96 -8.44
C PRO A 47 2.07 8.35 -8.34
N PRO A 48 2.51 8.87 -7.19
CA PRO A 48 3.92 9.10 -6.94
C PRO A 48 4.76 7.82 -7.10
N SER A 49 6.01 7.97 -7.49
CA SER A 49 6.93 6.82 -7.70
C SER A 49 7.08 5.92 -6.47
N TRP A 50 6.90 6.47 -5.26
CA TRP A 50 7.02 5.70 -4.02
C TRP A 50 5.92 4.64 -3.84
N TYR A 51 4.75 4.78 -4.49
CA TYR A 51 3.71 3.74 -4.47
C TYR A 51 4.25 2.46 -5.10
N PHE A 52 4.87 2.58 -6.28
CA PHE A 52 5.47 1.45 -6.98
C PHE A 52 6.68 0.87 -6.25
N HIS A 53 7.43 1.71 -5.53
CA HIS A 53 8.51 1.23 -4.66
C HIS A 53 7.95 0.31 -3.56
N CYS A 54 6.92 0.76 -2.84
CA CYS A 54 6.27 -0.04 -1.80
C CYS A 54 5.64 -1.32 -2.38
N LEU A 55 5.04 -1.22 -3.58
CA LEU A 55 4.44 -2.38 -4.26
C LEU A 55 5.50 -3.40 -4.65
N GLY A 56 6.61 -2.95 -5.25
CA GLY A 56 7.73 -3.80 -5.62
C GLY A 56 8.40 -4.46 -4.41
N MET A 57 8.49 -3.76 -3.28
CA MET A 57 8.93 -4.37 -2.01
C MET A 57 7.98 -5.49 -1.57
N ALA A 58 6.67 -5.23 -1.60
CA ALA A 58 5.66 -6.20 -1.20
C ALA A 58 5.72 -7.47 -2.06
N TYR A 59 5.79 -7.33 -3.39
CA TYR A 59 5.91 -8.44 -4.33
C TYR A 59 7.21 -9.23 -4.16
N ARG A 60 8.34 -8.52 -4.02
CA ARG A 60 9.66 -9.14 -3.80
C ARG A 60 9.69 -9.97 -2.52
N GLU A 61 9.14 -9.44 -1.43
CA GLU A 61 9.09 -10.13 -0.15
C GLU A 61 8.07 -11.26 -0.16
N ALA A 62 7.01 -11.16 -0.98
CA ALA A 62 6.00 -12.22 -1.13
C ALA A 62 6.48 -13.36 -2.03
N GLY A 63 7.65 -13.23 -2.66
CA GLY A 63 8.16 -14.18 -3.65
C GLY A 63 7.33 -14.22 -4.95
N LYS A 64 6.55 -13.17 -5.23
CA LYS A 64 5.68 -13.06 -6.39
C LYS A 64 6.38 -12.17 -7.43
N TYR A 65 7.01 -12.80 -8.42
CA TYR A 65 7.86 -12.13 -9.43
C TYR A 65 7.23 -12.05 -10.83
N GLU A 66 5.94 -12.37 -10.93
CA GLU A 66 5.21 -12.46 -12.22
C GLU A 66 4.92 -11.09 -12.84
#